data_AF-A0A921F182-F1
#
_entry.id   AF-A0A921F182-F1
#
_cell.length_a   1.000
_cell.length_b   1.000
_cell.length_c   1.000
_cell.angle_alpha   90.00
_cell.angle_beta   90.00
_cell.angle_gamma   90.00
#
_symmetry.space_group_name_H-M   'P 1'
#
loop_
_entity.id
_entity.type
_entity.pdbx_description
1 polymer ?
#
loop_
_entity_poly.entity_id
_entity_poly.type
_entity_poly.pdbx_seq_one_letter_code
_entity_poly.pdbx_strand_id
1 'polypeptide(L)'
;MKRLLVKLGLTVMELGTLGGVVAPSVSASAAKKPTINNTDLKRYYKNAKSKTAFYFKTYKSGGKTGSMLIFGDFGSTPNVKYGVPTSTKLSKNRQTLTTKYKLIQFKTVDKKTTTSLTKKTYTFKLTKKSSTKFTAKIAGTKANRRLATTGKTYTYTKTKTSPAAAYGKKYVKPVLYKEYMKAFDSLSAANQKKFANQYANAGVKTMTNNFNYKVK
;
A
#
# COMPACT_ATOMS: atom_id res chain seq x y z
N MET A 1 -1.29 48.37 -15.68
CA MET A 1 -2.28 47.29 -15.92
C MET A 1 -2.75 46.71 -14.58
N LYS A 2 -4.08 46.77 -14.35
CA LYS A 2 -4.98 45.92 -13.53
C LYS A 2 -4.33 44.79 -12.68
N ARG A 3 -4.72 44.44 -11.44
CA ARG A 3 -5.83 44.76 -10.52
C ARG A 3 -5.56 43.94 -9.23
N LEU A 4 -5.52 44.58 -8.07
CA LEU A 4 -6.49 44.50 -6.96
C LEU A 4 -6.13 43.53 -5.80
N LEU A 5 -5.46 44.11 -4.81
CA LEU A 5 -5.66 43.83 -3.39
C LEU A 5 -7.15 44.02 -3.04
N VAL A 6 -7.76 43.07 -2.33
CA VAL A 6 -8.96 43.34 -1.52
C VAL A 6 -8.71 42.82 -0.11
N LYS A 7 -8.13 43.70 0.70
CA LYS A 7 -8.57 43.92 2.07
C LYS A 7 -10.01 44.47 1.98
N LEU A 8 -10.93 43.94 2.78
CA LEU A 8 -12.23 44.51 3.23
C LEU A 8 -13.06 43.32 3.74
N GLY A 9 -13.56 43.24 4.97
CA GLY A 9 -13.58 44.21 6.05
C GLY A 9 -13.84 43.48 7.37
N LEU A 10 -13.14 43.94 8.39
CA LEU A 10 -13.40 43.74 9.81
C LEU A 10 -14.10 45.03 10.24
N THR A 11 -15.34 44.91 10.76
CA THR A 11 -16.18 45.89 11.50
C THR A 11 -17.64 45.51 11.20
N VAL A 12 -18.58 45.36 12.13
CA VAL A 12 -18.88 46.10 13.37
C VAL A 12 -19.58 45.13 14.34
N MET A 13 -19.18 45.11 15.62
CA MET A 13 -20.04 44.63 16.70
C MET A 13 -21.01 45.75 17.03
N GLU A 14 -22.28 45.58 16.70
CA GLU A 14 -23.37 46.41 17.20
C GLU A 14 -24.29 45.56 18.08
N LEU A 15 -24.32 45.93 19.36
CA LEU A 15 -25.33 45.52 20.34
C LEU A 15 -26.64 46.21 19.95
N GLY A 16 -27.70 45.43 19.70
CA GLY A 16 -29.02 45.97 19.38
C GLY A 16 -30.07 44.87 19.26
N THR A 17 -31.16 45.05 19.99
CA THR A 17 -32.27 44.13 20.25
C THR A 17 -33.18 43.84 19.05
N LEU A 18 -33.74 42.62 19.03
CA LEU A 18 -35.02 42.18 18.45
C LEU A 18 -35.24 42.31 16.93
N GLY A 19 -35.14 41.18 16.23
CA GLY A 19 -35.64 41.00 14.86
C GLY A 19 -35.18 39.68 14.28
N GLY A 20 -36.09 38.72 14.11
CA GLY A 20 -35.77 37.37 13.66
C GLY A 20 -35.14 37.36 12.27
N VAL A 21 -33.82 37.21 12.20
CA VAL A 21 -33.13 36.88 10.96
C VAL A 21 -33.19 35.37 10.80
N VAL A 22 -34.12 34.90 9.97
CA VAL A 22 -34.08 33.53 9.47
C VAL A 22 -32.86 33.46 8.55
N ALA A 23 -31.70 33.19 9.14
CA ALA A 23 -30.51 32.88 8.37
C ALA A 23 -30.86 31.68 7.48
N PRO A 24 -30.69 31.76 6.14
CA PRO A 24 -30.88 30.61 5.29
C PRO A 24 -29.87 29.56 5.76
N SER A 25 -30.34 28.56 6.48
CA SER A 25 -29.56 27.37 6.78
C SER A 25 -29.31 26.70 5.44
N VAL A 26 -28.19 27.03 4.80
CA VAL A 26 -27.65 26.22 3.72
C VAL A 26 -27.42 24.86 4.33
N SER A 27 -28.35 23.93 4.07
CA SER A 27 -28.17 22.54 4.43
C SER A 27 -26.89 22.12 3.73
N ALA A 28 -25.82 21.94 4.50
CA ALA A 28 -24.56 21.47 3.97
C ALA A 28 -24.85 20.11 3.34
N SER A 29 -24.95 20.10 1.99
CA SER A 29 -25.17 18.89 1.22
C SER A 29 -24.21 17.83 1.75
N ALA A 30 -24.77 16.80 2.39
CA ALA A 30 -23.98 15.79 3.09
C ALA A 30 -22.98 15.21 2.08
N ALA A 31 -21.70 15.52 2.28
CA ALA A 31 -20.67 15.21 1.30
C ALA A 31 -20.76 13.73 0.91
N LYS A 32 -21.02 13.47 -0.39
CA LYS A 32 -21.25 12.11 -0.90
C LYS A 32 -20.11 11.20 -0.46
N LYS A 33 -20.47 10.10 0.22
CA LYS A 33 -19.48 9.14 0.74
C LYS A 33 -18.56 8.66 -0.39
N PRO A 34 -17.23 8.64 -0.22
CA PRO A 34 -16.31 8.22 -1.26
C PRO A 34 -16.55 6.79 -1.73
N THR A 35 -16.67 6.58 -3.04
CA THR A 35 -16.93 5.27 -3.65
C THR A 35 -15.72 4.74 -4.40
N ILE A 36 -15.49 3.42 -4.36
CA ILE A 36 -14.43 2.73 -5.10
C ILE A 36 -14.82 2.61 -6.57
N ASN A 37 -13.88 2.95 -7.45
CA ASN A 37 -14.02 2.81 -8.91
C ASN A 37 -12.91 1.93 -9.52
N ASN A 38 -13.03 1.62 -10.80
CA ASN A 38 -12.08 0.75 -11.51
C ASN A 38 -10.67 1.35 -11.56
N THR A 39 -10.54 2.68 -11.60
CA THR A 39 -9.25 3.36 -11.56
C THR A 39 -8.54 3.13 -10.23
N ASP A 40 -9.26 3.05 -9.11
CA ASP A 40 -8.68 2.73 -7.80
C ASP A 40 -8.01 1.36 -7.82
N LEU A 41 -8.57 0.37 -8.52
CA LEU A 41 -8.01 -0.99 -8.59
C LEU A 41 -6.74 -1.08 -9.45
N LYS A 42 -6.38 -0.02 -10.18
CA LYS A 42 -5.18 0.06 -11.04
C LYS A 42 -4.06 0.91 -10.40
N ARG A 43 -4.08 1.11 -9.08
CA ARG A 43 -3.13 1.97 -8.35
C ARG A 43 -2.40 1.21 -7.27
N TYR A 44 -1.30 1.81 -6.81
CA TYR A 44 -0.57 1.35 -5.63
C TYR A 44 -1.11 2.02 -4.38
N TYR A 45 -1.13 1.26 -3.30
CA TYR A 45 -1.52 1.71 -1.98
C TYR A 45 -0.30 1.61 -1.08
N LYS A 46 0.24 2.75 -0.64
CA LYS A 46 1.46 2.81 0.19
C LYS A 46 1.17 3.34 1.59
N ASN A 47 1.83 2.79 2.59
CA ASN A 47 1.82 3.34 3.95
C ASN A 47 3.25 3.30 4.53
N ALA A 48 3.76 4.47 4.94
CA ALA A 48 5.12 4.60 5.45
C ALA A 48 5.25 4.10 6.90
N LYS A 49 4.20 4.26 7.72
CA LYS A 49 4.17 3.84 9.13
C LYS A 49 4.27 2.33 9.28
N SER A 50 3.53 1.58 8.48
CA SER A 50 3.62 0.12 8.42
C SER A 50 4.76 -0.38 7.54
N LYS A 51 5.42 0.51 6.77
CA LYS A 51 6.44 0.19 5.77
C LYS A 51 5.93 -0.83 4.72
N THR A 52 4.66 -0.74 4.35
CA THR A 52 4.05 -1.69 3.39
C THR A 52 3.45 -1.00 2.19
N ALA A 53 3.39 -1.71 1.07
CA ALA A 53 2.58 -1.33 -0.07
C ALA A 53 1.87 -2.54 -0.68
N PHE A 54 0.78 -2.29 -1.41
CA PHE A 54 0.14 -3.33 -2.20
C PHE A 54 -0.55 -2.75 -3.43
N TYR A 55 -0.86 -3.62 -4.38
CA TYR A 55 -1.65 -3.28 -5.56
C TYR A 55 -2.28 -4.54 -6.17
N PHE A 56 -3.26 -4.33 -7.05
CA PHE A 56 -3.80 -5.40 -7.88
C PHE A 56 -3.13 -5.33 -9.27
N LYS A 57 -2.71 -6.48 -9.77
CA LYS A 57 -2.13 -6.64 -11.10
C LYS A 57 -2.99 -7.60 -11.91
N THR A 58 -3.41 -7.17 -13.07
CA THR A 58 -3.99 -8.07 -14.08
C THR A 58 -2.86 -8.75 -14.85
N TYR A 59 -2.98 -10.04 -15.11
CA TYR A 59 -2.05 -10.81 -15.94
C TYR A 59 -2.83 -11.65 -16.94
N LYS A 60 -2.21 -11.97 -18.09
CA LYS A 60 -2.77 -12.91 -19.06
C LYS A 60 -1.94 -14.20 -19.02
N SER A 61 -2.60 -15.35 -19.04
CA SER A 61 -1.95 -16.66 -19.08
C SER A 61 -2.82 -17.62 -19.89
N GLY A 62 -2.29 -18.19 -20.97
CA GLY A 62 -3.02 -19.14 -21.83
C GLY A 62 -4.37 -18.60 -22.32
N GLY A 63 -4.39 -17.35 -22.82
CA GLY A 63 -5.61 -16.67 -23.27
C GLY A 63 -6.56 -16.17 -22.17
N LYS A 64 -6.38 -16.59 -20.91
CA LYS A 64 -7.23 -16.19 -19.78
C LYS A 64 -6.64 -14.99 -19.04
N THR A 65 -7.52 -14.07 -18.64
CA THR A 65 -7.15 -12.91 -17.82
C THR A 65 -7.32 -13.24 -16.33
N GLY A 66 -6.23 -13.20 -15.58
CA GLY A 66 -6.21 -13.37 -14.12
C GLY A 66 -5.93 -12.06 -13.38
N SER A 67 -6.20 -12.06 -12.08
CA SER A 67 -5.83 -10.97 -11.17
C SER A 67 -4.92 -11.49 -10.07
N MET A 68 -3.99 -10.64 -9.63
CA MET A 68 -3.03 -10.92 -8.58
C MET A 68 -3.00 -9.77 -7.59
N LEU A 69 -3.07 -10.06 -6.31
CA LEU A 69 -2.81 -9.13 -5.22
C LEU A 69 -1.33 -9.24 -4.84
N ILE A 70 -0.58 -8.17 -5.03
CA ILE A 70 0.84 -8.13 -4.68
C ILE A 70 1.00 -7.26 -3.45
N PHE A 71 1.56 -7.84 -2.39
CA PHE A 71 1.79 -7.17 -1.10
C PHE A 71 3.29 -7.18 -0.79
N GLY A 72 3.87 -5.99 -0.66
CA GLY A 72 5.25 -5.78 -0.23
C GLY A 72 5.31 -5.29 1.20
N ASP A 73 6.05 -6.01 2.03
CA ASP A 73 6.46 -5.57 3.36
C ASP A 73 7.93 -5.18 3.32
N PHE A 74 8.19 -3.88 3.43
CA PHE A 74 9.52 -3.26 3.40
C PHE A 74 10.02 -2.98 4.83
N GLY A 75 9.44 -3.63 5.84
CA GLY A 75 9.81 -3.52 7.24
C GLY A 75 11.09 -4.28 7.60
N SER A 76 11.16 -4.75 8.84
CA SER A 76 12.34 -5.43 9.40
C SER A 76 12.59 -6.83 8.83
N THR A 77 11.62 -7.42 8.13
CA THR A 77 11.79 -8.69 7.44
C THR A 77 11.27 -8.51 6.01
N PRO A 78 12.07 -7.88 5.13
CA PRO A 78 11.65 -7.49 3.80
C PRO A 78 11.15 -8.68 2.99
N ASN A 79 9.91 -8.63 2.49
CA ASN A 79 9.33 -9.71 1.68
C ASN A 79 8.22 -9.21 0.76
N VAL A 80 7.99 -9.96 -0.32
CA VAL A 80 6.86 -9.76 -1.25
C VAL A 80 6.03 -11.03 -1.25
N LYS A 81 4.71 -10.88 -1.12
CA LYS A 81 3.73 -11.96 -1.22
C LYS A 81 2.82 -11.72 -2.41
N TYR A 82 2.52 -12.82 -3.09
CA TYR A 82 1.60 -12.84 -4.22
C TYR A 82 0.35 -13.61 -3.79
N GLY A 83 -0.81 -13.02 -3.99
CA GLY A 83 -2.09 -13.64 -3.74
C GLY A 83 -2.92 -13.70 -5.00
N VAL A 84 -3.67 -14.78 -5.18
CA VAL A 84 -4.69 -14.89 -6.23
C VAL A 84 -6.04 -14.60 -5.60
N PRO A 85 -6.70 -13.48 -5.95
CA PRO A 85 -8.07 -13.21 -5.53
C PRO A 85 -9.01 -14.32 -6.00
N THR A 86 -9.77 -14.90 -5.09
CA THR A 86 -10.79 -15.92 -5.38
C THR A 86 -12.20 -15.31 -5.41
N SER A 87 -12.39 -14.16 -4.78
CA SER A 87 -13.65 -13.40 -4.82
C SER A 87 -13.40 -11.94 -4.48
N THR A 88 -14.12 -11.03 -5.15
CA THR A 88 -14.14 -9.60 -4.83
C THR A 88 -15.58 -9.12 -4.75
N LYS A 89 -15.93 -8.40 -3.68
CA LYS A 89 -17.29 -7.88 -3.45
C LYS A 89 -17.22 -6.43 -2.98
N LEU A 90 -17.92 -5.53 -3.68
CA LEU A 90 -18.16 -4.18 -3.22
C LEU A 90 -19.35 -4.15 -2.25
N SER A 91 -19.28 -3.30 -1.22
CA SER A 91 -20.44 -2.98 -0.37
C SER A 91 -21.54 -2.31 -1.19
N LYS A 92 -22.79 -2.31 -0.69
CA LYS A 92 -23.94 -1.66 -1.36
C LYS A 92 -23.63 -0.20 -1.76
N ASN A 93 -23.01 0.56 -0.85
CA ASN A 93 -22.58 1.94 -1.07
C ASN A 93 -21.23 2.07 -1.81
N ARG A 94 -20.64 0.96 -2.26
CA ARG A 94 -19.34 0.87 -2.96
C ARG A 94 -18.15 1.47 -2.23
N GLN A 95 -18.26 1.78 -0.94
CA GLN A 95 -17.18 2.38 -0.15
C GLN A 95 -16.11 1.36 0.27
N THR A 96 -16.49 0.08 0.40
CA THR A 96 -15.58 -0.99 0.83
C THR A 96 -15.53 -2.10 -0.21
N LEU A 97 -14.32 -2.47 -0.61
CA LEU A 97 -14.03 -3.68 -1.36
C LEU A 97 -13.58 -4.76 -0.39
N THR A 98 -14.27 -5.89 -0.40
CA THR A 98 -13.85 -7.11 0.31
C THR A 98 -13.23 -8.06 -0.70
N THR A 99 -12.02 -8.54 -0.43
CA THR A 99 -11.30 -9.46 -1.30
C THR A 99 -10.93 -10.72 -0.52
N LYS A 100 -11.38 -11.87 -1.02
CA LYS A 100 -10.87 -13.19 -0.61
C LYS A 100 -9.71 -13.57 -1.54
N TYR A 101 -8.64 -14.14 -1.00
CA TYR A 101 -7.48 -14.53 -1.78
C TYR A 101 -6.72 -15.71 -1.16
N LYS A 102 -6.05 -16.50 -2.01
CA LYS A 102 -5.10 -17.54 -1.58
C LYS A 102 -3.68 -17.07 -1.89
N LEU A 103 -2.71 -17.38 -1.05
CA LEU A 103 -1.31 -17.03 -1.31
C LEU A 103 -0.71 -18.02 -2.32
N ILE A 104 0.18 -17.51 -3.15
CA ILE A 104 1.05 -18.34 -3.98
C ILE A 104 2.21 -18.82 -3.11
N GLN A 105 2.47 -20.12 -3.16
CA GLN A 105 3.59 -20.77 -2.53
C GLN A 105 4.57 -21.22 -3.61
N PHE A 106 5.83 -20.87 -3.43
CA PHE A 106 6.93 -21.35 -4.25
C PHE A 106 7.66 -22.42 -3.46
N LYS A 107 7.81 -23.60 -4.06
CA LYS A 107 8.58 -24.70 -3.47
C LYS A 107 9.69 -25.07 -4.45
N THR A 108 10.94 -24.90 -4.02
CA THR A 108 12.11 -25.30 -4.78
C THR A 108 12.63 -26.62 -4.23
N VAL A 109 12.67 -27.64 -5.08
CA VAL A 109 13.25 -28.97 -4.81
C VAL A 109 14.11 -29.32 -6.02
N ASP A 110 15.33 -29.79 -5.81
CA ASP A 110 16.26 -30.22 -6.88
C ASP A 110 16.41 -29.18 -8.01
N LYS A 111 16.61 -27.91 -7.63
CA LYS A 111 16.71 -26.75 -8.54
C LYS A 111 15.47 -26.48 -9.41
N LYS A 112 14.37 -27.22 -9.21
CA LYS A 112 13.07 -26.98 -9.85
C LYS A 112 12.14 -26.23 -8.92
N THR A 113 11.60 -25.10 -9.38
CA THR A 113 10.63 -24.31 -8.62
C THR A 113 9.22 -24.63 -9.09
N THR A 114 8.42 -25.20 -8.20
CA THR A 114 6.98 -25.39 -8.42
C THR A 114 6.20 -24.28 -7.76
N THR A 115 5.06 -23.93 -8.36
CA THR A 115 4.18 -22.88 -7.88
C THR A 115 2.81 -23.48 -7.58
N SER A 116 2.31 -23.29 -6.36
CA SER A 116 0.99 -23.78 -5.94
C SER A 116 0.24 -22.72 -5.14
N LEU A 117 -1.05 -22.93 -4.92
CA LEU A 117 -1.84 -22.07 -4.03
C LEU A 117 -1.93 -22.70 -2.64
N THR A 118 -1.83 -21.86 -1.61
CA THR A 118 -2.06 -22.30 -0.23
C THR A 118 -3.50 -22.78 -0.05
N LYS A 119 -3.71 -23.82 0.77
CA LYS A 119 -5.06 -24.29 1.15
C LYS A 119 -5.89 -23.19 1.83
N LYS A 120 -5.23 -22.38 2.68
CA LYS A 120 -5.87 -21.31 3.46
C LYS A 120 -6.34 -20.16 2.57
N THR A 121 -7.59 -19.76 2.75
CA THR A 121 -8.16 -18.55 2.15
C THR A 121 -8.09 -17.40 3.14
N TYR A 122 -7.51 -16.28 2.71
CA TYR A 122 -7.44 -15.04 3.47
C TYR A 122 -8.50 -14.06 2.98
N THR A 123 -8.89 -13.13 3.83
CA THR A 123 -9.82 -12.05 3.48
C THR A 123 -9.27 -10.72 3.97
N PHE A 124 -9.37 -9.68 3.16
CA PHE A 124 -9.13 -8.30 3.60
C PHE A 124 -10.19 -7.34 3.09
N LYS A 125 -10.29 -6.19 3.74
CA LYS A 125 -11.17 -5.07 3.35
C LYS A 125 -10.33 -3.85 2.99
N LEU A 126 -10.65 -3.23 1.87
CA LEU A 126 -10.14 -1.94 1.44
C LEU A 126 -11.29 -0.94 1.48
N THR A 127 -11.23 0.03 2.38
CA THR A 127 -12.29 1.04 2.56
C THR A 127 -11.81 2.40 2.11
N LYS A 128 -12.53 3.05 1.19
CA LYS A 128 -12.19 4.39 0.70
C LYS A 128 -12.59 5.46 1.72
N LYS A 129 -11.63 6.31 2.08
CA LYS A 129 -11.80 7.44 3.00
C LYS A 129 -11.82 8.78 2.27
N SER A 130 -11.09 8.90 1.17
CA SER A 130 -11.13 10.06 0.27
C SER A 130 -10.65 9.66 -1.13
N SER A 131 -10.47 10.63 -2.03
CA SER A 131 -9.90 10.40 -3.36
C SER A 131 -8.53 9.74 -3.34
N THR A 132 -7.72 9.97 -2.29
CA THR A 132 -6.33 9.49 -2.16
C THR A 132 -6.08 8.60 -0.94
N LYS A 133 -7.04 8.50 0.00
CA LYS A 133 -6.86 7.76 1.26
C LYS A 133 -7.78 6.56 1.36
N PHE A 134 -7.20 5.43 1.77
CA PHE A 134 -7.89 4.15 1.91
C PHE A 134 -7.44 3.47 3.20
N THR A 135 -8.30 2.72 3.86
CA THR A 135 -7.91 1.92 5.03
C THR A 135 -7.92 0.44 4.71
N ALA A 136 -6.91 -0.27 5.20
CA ALA A 136 -6.84 -1.72 5.22
C ALA A 136 -6.14 -2.16 6.51
N LYS A 137 -6.36 -3.41 6.94
CA LYS A 137 -5.69 -3.98 8.11
C LYS A 137 -4.55 -4.90 7.72
N ILE A 138 -3.50 -4.90 8.55
CA ILE A 138 -2.42 -5.88 8.49
C ILE A 138 -2.46 -6.74 9.76
N ALA A 139 -2.37 -8.06 9.58
CA ALA A 139 -2.18 -9.03 10.64
C ALA A 139 -0.87 -9.80 10.47
N GLY A 140 -0.42 -10.49 11.52
CA GLY A 140 0.83 -11.25 11.56
C GLY A 140 2.04 -10.42 11.97
N THR A 141 3.18 -11.10 12.12
CA THR A 141 4.47 -10.53 12.55
C THR A 141 5.58 -10.96 11.58
N LYS A 142 6.69 -10.21 11.53
CA LYS A 142 7.85 -10.51 10.67
C LYS A 142 7.43 -10.85 9.22
N ALA A 143 7.95 -11.94 8.66
CA ALA A 143 7.61 -12.45 7.33
C ALA A 143 6.15 -12.90 7.16
N ASN A 144 5.36 -13.04 8.23
CA ASN A 144 3.96 -13.49 8.17
C ASN A 144 2.93 -12.34 8.07
N ARG A 145 3.43 -11.08 8.02
CA ARG A 145 2.58 -9.90 7.83
C ARG A 145 1.83 -9.95 6.51
N ARG A 146 0.52 -9.68 6.55
CA ARG A 146 -0.37 -9.78 5.38
C ARG A 146 -1.60 -8.89 5.55
N LEU A 147 -2.27 -8.58 4.43
CA LEU A 147 -3.59 -7.93 4.45
C LEU A 147 -4.63 -8.85 5.12
N ALA A 148 -5.48 -8.30 5.98
CA ALA A 148 -6.45 -9.09 6.73
C ALA A 148 -7.71 -8.28 7.08
N THR A 149 -8.69 -8.93 7.69
CA THR A 149 -9.82 -8.29 8.40
C THR A 149 -9.54 -8.06 9.89
N THR A 150 -8.50 -8.71 10.41
CA THR A 150 -8.02 -8.60 11.80
C THR A 150 -6.70 -7.81 11.84
N GLY A 151 -6.21 -7.53 13.05
CA GLY A 151 -4.97 -6.79 13.27
C GLY A 151 -5.13 -5.28 13.15
N LYS A 152 -4.01 -4.58 12.91
CA LYS A 152 -3.91 -3.12 13.00
C LYS A 152 -4.36 -2.47 11.69
N THR A 153 -5.21 -1.45 11.82
CA THR A 153 -5.68 -0.62 10.69
C THR A 153 -4.62 0.40 10.30
N TYR A 154 -4.39 0.55 9.00
CA TYR A 154 -3.53 1.59 8.44
C TYR A 154 -4.24 2.36 7.34
N THR A 155 -3.97 3.67 7.26
CA THR A 155 -4.43 4.54 6.18
C THR A 155 -3.39 4.59 5.07
N TYR A 156 -3.65 3.90 3.97
CA TYR A 156 -2.84 3.89 2.77
C TYR A 156 -3.13 5.12 1.89
N THR A 157 -2.06 5.63 1.28
CA THR A 157 -2.14 6.65 0.24
C THR A 157 -2.09 5.99 -1.12
N LYS A 158 -3.09 6.29 -1.96
CA LYS A 158 -3.16 5.87 -3.36
C LYS A 158 -2.17 6.66 -4.20
N THR A 159 -1.38 5.98 -5.02
CA THR A 159 -0.40 6.60 -5.93
C THR A 159 -0.39 5.91 -7.29
N LYS A 160 -0.02 6.66 -8.34
CA LYS A 160 0.15 6.14 -9.70
C LYS A 160 1.48 5.40 -9.85
N THR A 161 2.53 5.91 -9.21
CA THR A 161 3.90 5.37 -9.30
C THR A 161 4.16 4.34 -8.22
N SER A 162 4.93 3.31 -8.55
CA SER A 162 5.30 2.28 -7.58
C SER A 162 6.16 2.88 -6.46
N PRO A 163 5.85 2.59 -5.18
CA PRO A 163 6.68 3.01 -4.06
C PRO A 163 7.92 2.13 -3.84
N ALA A 164 8.07 1.03 -4.57
CA ALA A 164 9.03 -0.03 -4.23
C ALA A 164 10.48 0.42 -4.18
N ALA A 165 10.94 1.19 -5.18
CA ALA A 165 12.32 1.68 -5.20
C ALA A 165 12.61 2.63 -4.02
N ALA A 166 11.69 3.56 -3.75
CA ALA A 166 11.81 4.50 -2.63
C ALA A 166 11.78 3.77 -1.27
N TYR A 167 10.91 2.79 -1.10
CA TYR A 167 10.79 2.02 0.13
C TYR A 167 11.96 1.03 0.30
N GLY A 168 12.43 0.44 -0.79
CA GLY A 168 13.63 -0.38 -0.84
C GLY A 168 14.85 0.40 -0.35
N LYS A 169 15.11 1.58 -0.92
CA LYS A 169 16.21 2.44 -0.49
C LYS A 169 16.07 2.90 0.97
N LYS A 170 14.87 3.35 1.36
CA LYS A 170 14.64 3.98 2.68
C LYS A 170 14.56 2.98 3.84
N TYR A 171 13.95 1.82 3.63
CA TYR A 171 13.61 0.89 4.72
C TYR A 171 14.31 -0.46 4.62
N VAL A 172 14.51 -0.98 3.40
CA VAL A 172 15.07 -2.33 3.19
C VAL A 172 16.60 -2.29 3.22
N LYS A 173 17.22 -1.32 2.55
CA LYS A 173 18.68 -1.21 2.50
C LYS A 173 19.33 -1.21 3.89
N PRO A 174 18.87 -0.40 4.87
CA PRO A 174 19.49 -0.39 6.20
C PRO A 174 19.35 -1.72 6.95
N VAL A 175 18.22 -2.42 6.75
CA VAL A 175 17.97 -3.73 7.37
C VAL A 175 18.93 -4.77 6.80
N LEU A 176 18.96 -4.90 5.47
CA LEU A 176 19.84 -5.85 4.80
C LEU A 176 21.32 -5.53 5.03
N TYR A 177 21.69 -4.25 5.01
CA TYR A 177 23.06 -3.84 5.31
C TYR A 177 23.48 -4.30 6.70
N LYS A 178 22.63 -4.12 7.72
CA LYS A 178 22.92 -4.60 9.09
C LYS A 178 23.02 -6.12 9.16
N GLU A 179 22.18 -6.85 8.43
CA GLU A 179 22.24 -8.31 8.35
C GLU A 179 23.54 -8.79 7.68
N TYR A 180 23.92 -8.20 6.55
CA TYR A 180 25.14 -8.57 5.84
C TYR A 180 26.42 -8.12 6.54
N MET A 181 26.41 -6.99 7.25
CA MET A 181 27.53 -6.60 8.11
C MET A 181 27.80 -7.70 9.15
N LYS A 182 26.76 -8.28 9.76
CA LYS A 182 26.91 -9.41 10.68
C LYS A 182 27.36 -10.69 9.98
N ALA A 183 26.82 -10.98 8.80
CA ALA A 183 27.17 -12.19 8.05
C ALA A 183 28.62 -12.18 7.49
N PHE A 184 29.24 -11.01 7.40
CA PHE A 184 30.60 -10.81 6.88
C PHE A 184 31.58 -10.31 7.95
N ASP A 185 31.29 -10.58 9.23
CA ASP A 185 32.11 -10.16 10.38
C ASP A 185 33.54 -10.73 10.38
N SER A 186 33.75 -11.88 9.76
CA SER A 186 35.05 -12.51 9.57
C SER A 186 35.95 -11.82 8.53
N LEU A 187 35.41 -10.88 7.74
CA LEU A 187 36.17 -10.13 6.75
C LEU A 187 36.83 -8.89 7.37
N SER A 188 37.88 -8.38 6.72
CA SER A 188 38.42 -7.06 7.06
C SER A 188 37.33 -5.98 6.96
N ALA A 189 37.42 -4.93 7.79
CA ALA A 189 36.39 -3.89 7.88
C ALA A 189 36.06 -3.23 6.52
N ALA A 190 37.07 -3.07 5.65
CA ALA A 190 36.87 -2.54 4.30
C ALA A 190 36.05 -3.50 3.41
N ASN A 191 36.42 -4.79 3.39
CA ASN A 191 35.72 -5.81 2.61
C ASN A 191 34.31 -6.07 3.16
N GLN A 192 34.16 -6.13 4.48
CA GLN A 192 32.87 -6.24 5.15
C GLN A 192 31.90 -5.13 4.70
N LYS A 193 32.32 -3.85 4.76
CA LYS A 193 31.50 -2.71 4.32
C LYS A 193 31.17 -2.75 2.82
N LYS A 194 32.15 -3.13 1.99
CA LYS A 194 31.99 -3.25 0.52
C LYS A 194 30.95 -4.30 0.17
N PHE A 195 31.12 -5.53 0.65
CA PHE A 195 30.21 -6.64 0.35
C PHE A 195 28.83 -6.42 0.98
N ALA A 196 28.75 -5.96 2.23
CA ALA A 196 27.46 -5.66 2.86
C ALA A 196 26.65 -4.64 2.06
N ASN A 197 27.29 -3.61 1.51
CA ASN A 197 26.63 -2.65 0.62
C ASN A 197 26.20 -3.28 -0.71
N GLN A 198 27.07 -4.06 -1.34
CA GLN A 198 26.77 -4.73 -2.61
C GLN A 198 25.56 -5.66 -2.48
N TYR A 199 25.55 -6.55 -1.49
CA TYR A 199 24.46 -7.49 -1.26
C TYR A 199 23.18 -6.78 -0.81
N ALA A 200 23.27 -5.73 0.03
CA ALA A 200 22.09 -4.92 0.38
C ALA A 200 21.47 -4.23 -0.85
N ASN A 201 22.29 -3.66 -1.74
CA ASN A 201 21.81 -3.07 -2.99
C ASN A 201 21.17 -4.13 -3.92
N ALA A 202 21.78 -5.30 -4.03
CA ALA A 202 21.23 -6.42 -4.80
C ALA A 202 19.87 -6.88 -4.23
N GLY A 203 19.76 -7.05 -2.91
CA GLY A 203 18.50 -7.38 -2.24
C GLY A 203 17.40 -6.33 -2.46
N VAL A 204 17.75 -5.04 -2.41
CA VAL A 204 16.82 -3.95 -2.76
C VAL A 204 16.35 -4.04 -4.21
N LYS A 205 17.25 -4.32 -5.15
CA LYS A 205 16.91 -4.50 -6.57
C LYS A 205 15.96 -5.69 -6.76
N THR A 206 16.27 -6.84 -6.16
CA THR A 206 15.44 -8.04 -6.19
C THR A 206 14.05 -7.77 -5.61
N MET A 207 13.98 -7.16 -4.43
CA MET A 207 12.68 -6.83 -3.82
C MET A 207 11.87 -5.85 -4.66
N THR A 208 12.52 -4.85 -5.25
CA THR A 208 11.86 -3.88 -6.13
C THR A 208 11.29 -4.56 -7.37
N ASN A 209 12.04 -5.48 -7.98
CA ASN A 209 11.60 -6.23 -9.15
C ASN A 209 10.46 -7.19 -8.82
N ASN A 210 10.57 -7.92 -7.70
CA ASN A 210 9.53 -8.82 -7.22
C ASN A 210 8.23 -8.07 -6.92
N PHE A 211 8.30 -6.91 -6.25
CA PHE A 211 7.14 -6.09 -6.04
C PHE A 211 6.60 -5.52 -7.35
N ASN A 212 7.44 -5.07 -8.28
CA ASN A 212 7.02 -4.54 -9.58
C ASN A 212 6.86 -5.65 -10.62
N TYR A 213 6.18 -6.74 -10.25
CA TYR A 213 6.05 -7.94 -11.08
C TYR A 213 5.73 -7.60 -12.55
N LYS A 214 6.63 -8.03 -13.43
CA LYS A 214 6.49 -7.95 -14.88
C LYS A 214 6.24 -9.36 -15.40
N VAL A 215 5.16 -9.53 -16.16
CA VAL A 215 4.98 -10.73 -16.98
C VAL A 215 6.02 -10.62 -18.09
N LYS A 216 6.91 -11.60 -18.17
CA LYS A 216 7.80 -11.76 -19.33
C LYS A 216 7.02 -12.42 -20.45
#